data_AF-A0A554FQM2-F1
#
_entry.id   AF-A0A554FQM2-F1
#
_cell.length_a   1.000
_cell.length_b   1.000
_cell.length_c   1.000
_cell.angle_alpha   90.00
_cell.angle_beta   90.00
_cell.angle_gamma   90.00
#
_symmetry.space_group_name_H-M   'P 1'
#
loop_
_entity.id
_entity.type
_entity.pdbx_description
1 polymer ?
#
loop_
_entity_poly.entity_id
_entity_poly.type
_entity_poly.pdbx_seq_one_letter_code
_entity_poly.pdbx_strand_id
1 'polypeptide(L)'
;MDSRGRRKVWLLGALMLFAVAAVLMFTGQGDPMPAKTPEVAFPSRMRGADLERAEKRRTWVMPTGVDAGVAAPTKPRDPLLAALPRGPGHTAVVIEANALRYSPVGELLMDCLLRDGGKNLEQFKAMSGVDPLKDLDRLVITDEGIILSGDFSNAHYQELLGDRVSSDHGPGARVYEPGDTTFSLPDGGTQRGRMDSAVGTWNNQMLVVGRSPDSVKTVLDRMDGRQVDEGPPLLDENSTYGEMYGVLAVEQLAKLMGPNQPELARRLMDVAQNVELHLDTSGDVAMVANVRGMDEDQMTDLSKSLGGALSMARMKAQTEGKEDLAQLLDFAKVRPDGTSFKLELAVPLSALQEQFAWCREERQAAERKQAAP
;
A
#
# COMPACT_ATOMS: atom_id res chain seq x y z
N MET A 1 -15.02 -71.94 37.68
CA MET A 1 -14.40 -71.50 36.41
C MET A 1 -12.91 -71.32 36.66
N ASP A 2 -12.08 -72.11 35.98
CA ASP A 2 -10.62 -72.08 36.12
C ASP A 2 -10.02 -70.70 35.84
N SER A 3 -9.02 -70.30 36.62
CA SER A 3 -8.30 -69.03 36.47
C SER A 3 -7.73 -68.82 35.06
N ARG A 4 -7.41 -69.92 34.35
CA ARG A 4 -6.98 -69.91 32.94
C ARG A 4 -8.09 -69.49 31.97
N GLY A 5 -9.35 -69.82 32.26
CA GLY A 5 -10.50 -69.47 31.43
C GLY A 5 -10.78 -67.96 31.47
N ARG A 6 -10.74 -67.35 32.66
CA ARG A 6 -10.88 -65.90 32.82
C ARG A 6 -9.77 -65.14 32.09
N ARG A 7 -8.53 -65.62 32.17
CA ARG A 7 -7.39 -64.98 31.50
C ARG A 7 -7.54 -64.94 29.97
N LYS A 8 -8.09 -66.00 29.37
CA LYS A 8 -8.37 -66.05 27.92
C LYS A 8 -9.47 -65.08 27.50
N VAL A 9 -10.53 -64.95 28.30
CA VAL A 9 -11.62 -63.99 28.03
C VAL A 9 -11.12 -62.55 28.11
N TRP A 10 -10.28 -62.23 29.09
CA TRP A 10 -9.66 -60.90 29.20
C TRP A 10 -8.70 -60.59 28.06
N LEU A 11 -7.91 -61.56 27.59
CA LEU A 11 -7.02 -61.37 26.45
C LEU A 11 -7.79 -61.14 25.14
N LEU A 12 -8.88 -61.89 24.92
CA LEU A 12 -9.77 -61.67 23.77
C LEU A 12 -10.43 -60.29 23.81
N GLY A 13 -10.91 -59.86 24.98
CA GLY A 13 -11.49 -58.52 25.16
C GLY A 13 -10.48 -57.40 24.89
N ALA A 14 -9.24 -57.55 25.38
CA ALA A 14 -8.17 -56.58 25.12
C ALA A 14 -7.82 -56.51 23.63
N LEU A 15 -7.71 -57.66 22.95
CA LEU A 15 -7.38 -57.72 21.53
C LEU A 15 -8.49 -57.11 20.66
N MET A 16 -9.76 -57.31 21.05
CA MET A 16 -10.89 -56.66 20.40
C MET A 16 -10.89 -55.14 20.60
N LEU A 17 -10.59 -54.66 21.81
CA LEU A 17 -10.44 -53.23 22.10
C LEU A 17 -9.30 -52.60 21.29
N PHE A 18 -8.15 -53.27 21.16
CA PHE A 18 -7.05 -52.81 20.32
C PHE A 18 -7.43 -52.77 18.84
N ALA A 19 -8.17 -53.76 18.34
CA ALA A 19 -8.67 -53.76 16.98
C ALA A 19 -9.63 -52.59 16.73
N VAL A 20 -10.55 -52.32 17.67
CA VAL A 20 -11.48 -51.18 17.57
C VAL A 20 -10.73 -49.85 17.65
N ALA A 21 -9.73 -49.70 18.52
CA ALA A 21 -8.89 -48.50 18.60
C ALA A 21 -8.09 -48.28 17.31
N ALA A 22 -7.52 -49.34 16.72
CA ALA A 22 -6.81 -49.28 15.46
C ALA A 22 -7.73 -48.90 14.29
N VAL A 23 -8.95 -49.46 14.26
CA VAL A 23 -9.97 -49.10 13.26
C VAL A 23 -10.38 -47.63 13.44
N LEU A 24 -10.63 -47.16 14.66
CA LEU A 24 -10.97 -45.77 14.93
C LEU A 24 -9.82 -44.81 14.57
N MET A 25 -8.56 -45.21 14.74
CA MET A 25 -7.40 -44.43 14.26
C MET A 25 -7.30 -44.42 12.74
N PHE A 26 -7.67 -45.52 12.05
CA PHE A 26 -7.65 -45.61 10.59
C PHE A 26 -8.83 -44.91 9.92
N THR A 27 -10.00 -44.88 10.57
CA THR A 27 -11.23 -44.30 10.00
C THR A 27 -11.55 -42.92 10.55
N GLY A 28 -10.89 -42.49 11.63
CA GLY A 28 -11.28 -41.32 12.42
C GLY A 28 -10.67 -39.98 12.03
N GLN A 29 -9.60 -39.92 11.23
CA GLN A 29 -8.97 -38.65 10.86
C GLN A 29 -8.39 -38.71 9.45
N GLY A 30 -9.28 -38.84 8.48
CA GLY A 30 -9.02 -38.31 7.14
C GLY A 30 -9.62 -36.92 7.07
N ASP A 31 -9.17 -35.97 7.91
CA ASP A 31 -9.37 -34.57 7.54
C ASP A 31 -8.77 -34.45 6.14
N PRO A 32 -9.54 -34.01 5.13
CA PRO A 32 -9.02 -33.87 3.78
C PRO A 32 -7.72 -33.08 3.90
N MET A 33 -6.62 -33.63 3.35
CA MET A 33 -5.32 -32.95 3.41
C MET A 33 -5.57 -31.49 3.08
N PRO A 34 -5.21 -30.55 3.98
CA PRO A 34 -5.52 -29.15 3.76
C PRO A 34 -5.01 -28.82 2.37
N ALA A 35 -5.93 -28.36 1.51
CA ALA A 35 -5.63 -28.08 0.11
C ALA A 35 -4.34 -27.28 0.08
N LYS A 36 -3.35 -27.76 -0.69
CA LYS A 36 -2.01 -27.18 -0.72
C LYS A 36 -2.18 -25.68 -0.96
N THR A 37 -1.88 -24.89 0.06
CA THR A 37 -2.10 -23.44 0.05
C THR A 37 -1.40 -22.88 -1.18
N PRO A 38 -2.07 -22.12 -2.06
CA PRO A 38 -1.43 -21.52 -3.22
C PRO A 38 -0.14 -20.81 -2.79
N GLU A 39 0.98 -21.16 -3.41
CA GLU A 39 2.27 -20.57 -3.08
C GLU A 39 2.37 -19.21 -3.75
N VAL A 40 2.03 -18.17 -2.98
CA VAL A 40 2.10 -16.78 -3.46
C VAL A 40 3.54 -16.27 -3.39
N ALA A 41 4.02 -15.69 -4.49
CA ALA A 41 5.36 -15.13 -4.57
C ALA A 41 5.39 -13.72 -3.97
N PHE A 42 5.99 -13.57 -2.79
CA PHE A 42 6.09 -12.28 -2.10
C PHE A 42 7.16 -11.36 -2.72
N PRO A 43 6.89 -10.03 -2.78
CA PRO A 43 7.90 -9.07 -3.21
C PRO A 43 9.06 -9.05 -2.21
N SER A 44 10.28 -9.20 -2.71
CA SER A 44 11.49 -9.28 -1.87
C SER A 44 12.67 -8.45 -2.38
N ARG A 45 12.61 -8.04 -3.65
CA ARG A 45 13.60 -7.21 -4.34
C ARG A 45 13.02 -6.72 -5.67
N MET A 46 13.65 -5.71 -6.24
CA MET A 46 13.41 -5.31 -7.63
C MET A 46 13.57 -6.47 -8.60
N ARG A 47 12.64 -6.57 -9.53
CA ARG A 47 12.68 -7.44 -10.71
C ARG A 47 13.00 -6.61 -11.96
N GLY A 48 13.16 -7.26 -13.12
CA GLY A 48 13.51 -6.57 -14.37
C GLY A 48 12.59 -5.40 -14.73
N ALA A 49 11.27 -5.58 -14.56
CA ALA A 49 10.30 -4.51 -14.80
C ALA A 49 10.44 -3.34 -13.82
N ASP A 50 10.76 -3.59 -12.55
CA ASP A 50 10.99 -2.54 -11.55
C ASP A 50 12.25 -1.73 -11.88
N LEU A 51 13.32 -2.40 -12.32
CA LEU A 51 14.57 -1.76 -12.73
C LEU A 51 14.37 -0.85 -13.94
N GLU A 52 13.63 -1.32 -14.96
CA GLU A 52 13.32 -0.52 -16.14
C GLU A 52 12.49 0.71 -15.77
N ARG A 53 11.50 0.56 -14.88
CA ARG A 53 10.69 1.67 -14.37
C ARG A 53 11.55 2.68 -13.60
N ALA A 54 12.39 2.21 -12.68
CA ALA A 54 13.31 3.05 -11.91
C ALA A 54 14.24 3.85 -12.83
N GLU A 55 14.80 3.21 -13.87
CA GLU A 55 15.66 3.87 -14.84
C GLU A 55 14.94 4.98 -15.62
N LYS A 56 13.71 4.71 -16.11
CA LYS A 56 12.90 5.70 -16.84
C LYS A 56 12.55 6.95 -16.03
N ARG A 57 12.50 6.83 -14.69
CA ARG A 57 12.16 7.94 -13.78
C ARG A 57 13.33 8.84 -13.46
N ARG A 58 14.55 8.46 -13.81
CA ARG A 58 15.75 9.27 -13.59
C ARG A 58 15.81 10.42 -14.60
N THR A 59 14.93 11.39 -14.41
CA THR A 59 14.77 12.55 -15.30
C THR A 59 15.42 13.81 -14.73
N TRP A 60 15.64 13.87 -13.41
CA TRP A 60 16.07 15.08 -12.73
C TRP A 60 17.58 15.11 -12.46
N VAL A 61 18.26 16.14 -12.95
CA VAL A 61 19.67 16.38 -12.62
C VAL A 61 19.73 17.52 -11.61
N MET A 62 20.17 17.21 -10.39
CA MET A 62 20.33 18.22 -9.35
C MET A 62 21.29 19.32 -9.84
N PRO A 63 20.90 20.61 -9.78
CA PRO A 63 21.79 21.70 -10.11
C PRO A 63 23.01 21.64 -9.19
N THR A 64 24.17 21.30 -9.75
CA THR A 64 25.43 21.37 -9.00
C THR A 64 25.73 22.85 -8.77
N GLY A 65 25.83 23.26 -7.50
CA GLY A 65 26.51 24.51 -7.18
C GLY A 65 27.86 24.54 -7.88
N VAL A 66 28.18 25.66 -8.52
CA VAL A 66 29.41 25.85 -9.30
C VAL A 66 30.61 25.83 -8.36
N ASP A 67 31.09 24.65 -7.99
CA ASP A 67 32.36 24.49 -7.29
C ASP A 67 33.46 24.21 -8.33
N ALA A 68 34.58 24.91 -8.22
CA ALA A 68 35.64 24.99 -9.22
C ALA A 68 36.55 23.74 -9.27
N GLY A 69 35.95 22.56 -9.17
CA GLY A 69 36.58 21.26 -9.33
C GLY A 69 35.86 20.44 -10.39
N VAL A 70 36.54 19.45 -10.98
CA VAL A 70 35.93 18.51 -11.95
C VAL A 70 34.85 17.71 -11.23
N ALA A 71 33.64 18.24 -11.18
CA ALA A 71 32.49 17.56 -10.62
C ALA A 71 32.18 16.36 -11.52
N ALA A 72 32.22 15.16 -10.94
CA ALA A 72 31.71 13.97 -11.62
C ALA A 72 30.27 14.25 -12.07
N PRO A 73 29.85 13.82 -13.27
CA PRO A 73 28.49 14.08 -13.75
C PRO A 73 27.49 13.52 -12.74
N THR A 74 26.62 14.39 -12.22
CA THR A 74 25.57 14.02 -11.28
C THR A 74 24.62 13.07 -11.99
N LYS A 75 24.55 11.82 -11.53
CA LYS A 75 23.61 10.85 -12.10
C LYS A 75 22.19 11.41 -11.95
N PRO A 76 21.38 11.43 -13.02
CA PRO A 76 19.98 11.82 -12.91
C PRO A 76 19.28 10.96 -11.84
N ARG A 77 18.43 11.60 -11.05
CA ARG A 77 17.66 11.03 -9.97
C ARG A 77 16.17 11.11 -10.29
N ASP A 78 15.41 10.31 -9.57
CA ASP A 78 13.97 10.39 -9.57
C ASP A 78 13.51 11.63 -8.79
N PRO A 79 12.83 12.62 -9.42
CA PRO A 79 12.35 13.81 -8.71
C PRO A 79 11.37 13.47 -7.59
N LEU A 80 10.60 12.38 -7.71
CA LEU A 80 9.70 11.96 -6.65
C LEU A 80 10.46 11.53 -5.39
N LEU A 81 11.55 10.76 -5.55
CA LEU A 81 12.37 10.33 -4.42
C LEU A 81 13.10 11.53 -3.77
N ALA A 82 13.49 12.52 -4.57
CA ALA A 82 14.05 13.77 -4.06
C ALA A 82 13.02 14.59 -3.26
N ALA A 83 11.74 14.47 -3.59
CA ALA A 83 10.65 15.16 -2.91
C ALA A 83 10.30 14.56 -1.53
N LEU A 84 10.76 13.35 -1.20
CA LEU A 84 10.38 12.66 0.03
C LEU A 84 11.05 13.25 1.28
N PRO A 85 10.38 13.17 2.45
CA PRO A 85 11.04 13.46 3.71
C PRO A 85 12.23 12.54 3.96
N ARG A 86 13.16 12.99 4.79
CA ARG A 86 14.44 12.31 5.07
C ARG A 86 14.59 12.07 6.56
N GLY A 87 15.33 11.02 6.89
CA GLY A 87 15.56 10.61 8.28
C GLY A 87 14.43 9.76 8.90
N PRO A 88 14.66 9.29 10.14
CA PRO A 88 13.73 8.41 10.84
C PRO A 88 12.46 9.15 11.30
N GLY A 89 11.39 8.40 11.59
CA GLY A 89 10.12 8.95 12.11
C GLY A 89 9.18 9.55 11.07
N HIS A 90 9.61 9.64 9.81
CA HIS A 90 8.78 10.09 8.70
C HIS A 90 8.02 8.94 8.03
N THR A 91 6.94 9.31 7.33
CA THR A 91 6.14 8.39 6.53
C THR A 91 6.20 8.79 5.08
N ALA A 92 6.38 7.82 4.19
CA ALA A 92 6.19 7.98 2.76
C ALA A 92 5.73 6.65 2.17
N VAL A 93 4.49 6.59 1.69
CA VAL A 93 3.95 5.44 0.96
C VAL A 93 3.69 5.86 -0.47
N VAL A 94 4.40 5.22 -1.40
CA VAL A 94 4.27 5.39 -2.84
C VAL A 94 3.30 4.35 -3.39
N ILE A 95 2.34 4.80 -4.19
CA ILE A 95 1.42 3.99 -4.96
C ILE A 95 1.71 4.24 -6.44
N GLU A 96 2.07 3.17 -7.14
CA GLU A 96 2.33 3.16 -8.58
C GLU A 96 1.01 3.13 -9.32
N ALA A 97 0.35 4.28 -9.45
CA ALA A 97 -0.99 4.38 -10.06
C ALA A 97 -1.02 3.72 -11.45
N ASN A 98 -0.01 3.98 -12.28
CA ASN A 98 0.07 3.42 -13.62
C ASN A 98 0.26 1.89 -13.61
N ALA A 99 1.13 1.35 -12.76
CA ALA A 99 1.34 -0.10 -12.69
C ALA A 99 0.16 -0.83 -12.04
N LEU A 100 -0.41 -0.25 -10.98
CA LEU A 100 -1.62 -0.75 -10.35
C LEU A 100 -2.77 -0.80 -11.35
N ARG A 101 -2.97 0.26 -12.15
CA ARG A 101 -4.02 0.32 -13.19
C ARG A 101 -3.93 -0.84 -14.18
N TYR A 102 -2.73 -1.21 -14.60
CA TYR A 102 -2.50 -2.29 -15.56
C TYR A 102 -2.29 -3.67 -14.90
N SER A 103 -2.53 -3.79 -13.59
CA SER A 103 -2.51 -5.06 -12.90
C SER A 103 -3.89 -5.74 -12.91
N PRO A 104 -3.97 -7.07 -12.72
CA PRO A 104 -5.25 -7.76 -12.59
C PRO A 104 -6.15 -7.19 -11.50
N VAL A 105 -5.56 -6.67 -10.41
CA VAL A 105 -6.30 -6.00 -9.34
C VAL A 105 -6.78 -4.62 -9.79
N GLY A 106 -5.95 -3.89 -10.53
CA GLY A 106 -6.33 -2.62 -11.16
C GLY A 106 -7.56 -2.74 -12.03
N GLU A 107 -7.67 -3.78 -12.85
CA GLU A 107 -8.84 -4.02 -13.69
C GLU A 107 -10.13 -4.13 -12.85
N LEU A 108 -10.08 -4.83 -11.71
CA LEU A 108 -11.21 -4.94 -10.79
C LEU A 108 -11.57 -3.59 -10.16
N LEU A 109 -10.55 -2.81 -9.74
CA LEU A 109 -10.76 -1.47 -9.19
C LEU A 109 -11.33 -0.52 -10.25
N MET A 110 -10.95 -0.66 -11.51
CA MET A 110 -11.49 0.11 -12.63
C MET A 110 -12.94 -0.25 -12.93
N ASP A 111 -13.31 -1.53 -12.87
CA ASP A 111 -14.71 -1.95 -12.95
C ASP A 111 -15.56 -1.25 -11.87
N CYS A 112 -15.04 -1.15 -10.64
CA CYS A 112 -15.73 -0.45 -9.55
C CYS A 112 -15.76 1.07 -9.73
N LEU A 113 -14.64 1.70 -10.11
CA LEU A 113 -14.56 3.15 -10.30
C LEU A 113 -15.45 3.63 -11.44
N LEU A 114 -15.55 2.83 -12.50
CA LEU A 114 -16.31 3.15 -13.71
C LEU A 114 -17.75 2.60 -13.67
N ARG A 115 -18.24 2.13 -12.52
CA ARG A 115 -19.59 1.57 -12.39
C ARG A 115 -20.70 2.51 -12.85
N ASP A 116 -20.51 3.82 -12.68
CA ASP A 116 -21.45 4.87 -13.11
C ASP A 116 -21.22 5.32 -14.58
N GLY A 117 -20.44 4.54 -15.34
CA GLY A 117 -20.07 4.82 -16.74
C GLY A 117 -19.00 5.90 -16.90
N GLY A 118 -18.17 6.15 -15.87
CA GLY A 118 -17.00 7.04 -15.98
C GLY A 118 -17.29 8.54 -16.08
N LYS A 119 -18.55 8.98 -15.95
CA LYS A 119 -18.94 10.39 -16.13
C LYS A 119 -18.15 11.37 -15.26
N ASN A 120 -17.88 11.02 -14.01
CA ASN A 120 -17.12 11.87 -13.09
C ASN A 120 -15.66 12.07 -13.56
N LEU A 121 -15.06 11.05 -14.18
CA LEU A 121 -13.70 11.11 -14.69
C LEU A 121 -13.63 12.00 -15.94
N GLU A 122 -14.57 11.83 -16.87
CA GLU A 122 -14.65 12.67 -18.07
C GLU A 122 -14.94 14.14 -17.71
N GLN A 123 -15.80 14.39 -16.73
CA GLN A 123 -16.05 15.73 -16.21
C GLN A 123 -14.79 16.31 -15.56
N PHE A 124 -14.10 15.52 -14.72
CA PHE A 124 -12.85 15.94 -14.11
C PHE A 124 -11.83 16.31 -15.18
N LYS A 125 -11.63 15.46 -16.19
CA LYS A 125 -10.71 15.69 -17.30
C LYS A 125 -11.05 16.94 -18.11
N ALA A 126 -12.34 17.16 -18.41
CA ALA A 126 -12.78 18.34 -19.13
C ALA A 126 -12.49 19.64 -18.35
N MET A 127 -12.64 19.60 -17.02
CA MET A 127 -12.38 20.74 -16.15
C MET A 127 -10.90 20.95 -15.87
N SER A 128 -10.16 19.87 -15.59
CA SER A 128 -8.78 19.89 -15.11
C SER A 128 -7.75 19.90 -16.22
N GLY A 129 -8.11 19.50 -17.43
CA GLY A 129 -7.17 19.22 -18.53
C GLY A 129 -6.29 17.98 -18.31
N VAL A 130 -6.42 17.30 -17.16
CA VAL A 130 -5.64 16.12 -16.75
C VAL A 130 -6.56 14.90 -16.77
N ASP A 131 -6.11 13.84 -17.43
CA ASP A 131 -6.72 12.51 -17.42
C ASP A 131 -6.04 11.66 -16.33
N PRO A 132 -6.62 11.49 -15.13
CA PRO A 132 -5.98 10.76 -14.03
C PRO A 132 -5.59 9.32 -14.37
N LEU A 133 -6.19 8.73 -15.41
CA LEU A 133 -5.84 7.38 -15.81
C LEU A 133 -4.57 7.38 -16.67
N LYS A 134 -4.32 8.42 -17.46
CA LYS A 134 -3.18 8.48 -18.38
C LYS A 134 -2.01 9.29 -17.83
N ASP A 135 -2.33 10.37 -17.15
CA ASP A 135 -1.39 11.43 -16.82
C ASP A 135 -0.82 11.26 -15.42
N LEU A 136 -1.47 10.49 -14.52
CA LEU A 136 -0.95 10.20 -13.19
C LEU A 136 -0.07 8.94 -13.22
N ASP A 137 1.20 9.11 -12.86
CA ASP A 137 2.13 8.00 -12.72
C ASP A 137 2.12 7.42 -11.30
N ARG A 138 2.31 8.28 -10.28
CA ARG A 138 2.47 7.86 -8.88
C ARG A 138 1.78 8.83 -7.93
N LEU A 139 1.24 8.27 -6.86
CA LEU A 139 0.71 9.00 -5.72
C LEU A 139 1.56 8.65 -4.49
N VAL A 140 1.95 9.65 -3.70
CA VAL A 140 2.66 9.46 -2.46
C VAL A 140 1.89 10.10 -1.32
N ILE A 141 1.75 9.36 -0.23
CA ILE A 141 1.19 9.83 1.03
C ILE A 141 2.34 9.98 2.01
N THR A 142 2.54 11.20 2.51
CA THR A 142 3.53 11.51 3.54
C THR A 142 2.86 12.11 4.78
N ASP A 143 3.63 12.31 5.85
CA ASP A 143 3.21 13.07 7.02
C ASP A 143 3.03 14.58 6.72
N GLU A 144 3.67 15.07 5.66
CA GLU A 144 3.61 16.47 5.20
C GLU A 144 2.44 16.73 4.23
N GLY A 145 1.94 15.70 3.55
CA GLY A 145 0.84 15.85 2.58
C GLY A 145 0.76 14.72 1.54
N ILE A 146 0.23 15.06 0.37
CA ILE A 146 0.13 14.18 -0.79
C ILE A 146 1.02 14.73 -1.89
N ILE A 147 1.76 13.86 -2.58
CA ILE A 147 2.57 14.21 -3.74
C ILE A 147 2.11 13.36 -4.92
N LEU A 148 1.77 13.99 -6.04
CA LEU A 148 1.41 13.32 -7.29
C LEU A 148 2.53 13.57 -8.29
N SER A 149 2.97 12.52 -9.00
CA SER A 149 3.88 12.62 -10.13
C SER A 149 3.20 12.15 -11.40
N GLY A 150 3.50 12.78 -12.54
CA GLY A 150 2.85 12.48 -13.81
C GLY A 150 3.17 13.48 -14.92
N ASP A 151 2.30 13.57 -15.93
CA ASP A 151 2.32 14.61 -16.97
C ASP A 151 1.17 15.60 -16.76
N PHE A 152 1.47 16.73 -16.16
CA PHE A 152 0.52 17.81 -15.90
C PHE A 152 0.70 19.00 -16.86
N SER A 153 1.29 18.76 -18.04
CA SER A 153 1.52 19.83 -19.04
C SER A 153 0.23 20.44 -19.59
N ASN A 154 -0.85 19.66 -19.62
CA ASN A 154 -2.18 20.11 -20.06
C ASN A 154 -3.06 20.58 -18.90
N ALA A 155 -2.53 20.69 -17.68
CA ALA A 155 -3.34 21.03 -16.52
C ALA A 155 -3.85 22.48 -16.56
N HIS A 156 -5.17 22.61 -16.43
CA HIS A 156 -5.92 23.85 -16.33
C HIS A 156 -5.88 24.37 -14.87
N TYR A 157 -4.69 24.78 -14.42
CA TYR A 157 -4.49 25.17 -13.01
C TYR A 157 -5.37 26.33 -12.56
N GLN A 158 -5.69 27.26 -13.46
CA GLN A 158 -6.56 28.39 -13.13
C GLN A 158 -8.00 27.93 -12.85
N GLU A 159 -8.49 26.95 -13.61
CA GLU A 159 -9.80 26.35 -13.47
C GLU A 159 -9.88 25.46 -12.22
N LEU A 160 -8.79 24.79 -11.86
CA LEU A 160 -8.69 23.90 -10.69
C LEU A 160 -8.50 24.65 -9.38
N LEU A 161 -7.65 25.68 -9.40
CA LEU A 161 -7.21 26.38 -8.20
C LEU A 161 -7.85 27.77 -8.07
N GLY A 162 -8.61 28.22 -9.07
CA GLY A 162 -9.31 29.50 -9.04
C GLY A 162 -8.36 30.70 -8.89
N ASP A 163 -8.89 31.77 -8.28
CA ASP A 163 -8.16 33.01 -8.03
C ASP A 163 -7.27 32.97 -6.78
N ARG A 164 -6.79 31.78 -6.40
CA ARG A 164 -5.94 31.61 -5.21
C ARG A 164 -4.66 32.43 -5.35
N VAL A 165 -4.23 33.03 -4.23
CA VAL A 165 -2.94 33.71 -4.16
C VAL A 165 -1.85 32.71 -4.52
N SER A 166 -1.09 33.04 -5.55
CA SER A 166 0.01 32.20 -6.03
C SER A 166 1.30 33.00 -6.08
N SER A 167 2.42 32.32 -5.85
CA SER A 167 3.76 32.89 -5.92
C SER A 167 4.73 31.89 -6.53
N ASP A 168 5.65 32.40 -7.34
CA ASP A 168 6.76 31.60 -7.86
C ASP A 168 7.71 31.23 -6.71
N HIS A 169 8.17 29.99 -6.69
CA HIS A 169 9.05 29.46 -5.64
C HIS A 169 10.17 28.65 -6.27
N GLY A 170 11.13 29.32 -6.89
CA GLY A 170 12.23 28.67 -7.61
C GLY A 170 11.92 28.31 -9.07
N PRO A 171 12.89 27.76 -9.81
CA PRO A 171 12.73 27.46 -11.23
C PRO A 171 11.64 26.41 -11.47
N GLY A 172 10.61 26.77 -12.24
CA GLY A 172 9.54 25.85 -12.61
C GLY A 172 8.61 25.45 -11.46
N ALA A 173 8.72 26.08 -10.29
CA ALA A 173 7.87 25.84 -9.14
C ALA A 173 6.95 27.02 -8.81
N ARG A 174 5.71 26.70 -8.45
CA ARG A 174 4.70 27.68 -8.00
C ARG A 174 3.92 27.13 -6.81
N VAL A 175 3.65 27.99 -5.84
CA VAL A 175 2.89 27.68 -4.63
C VAL A 175 1.60 28.49 -4.61
N TYR A 176 0.50 27.82 -4.27
CA TYR A 176 -0.85 28.37 -4.17
C TYR A 176 -1.31 28.27 -2.70
N GLU A 177 -1.65 29.40 -2.10
CA GLU A 177 -2.08 29.49 -0.69
C GLU A 177 -3.50 28.95 -0.50
N PRO A 178 -3.86 28.38 0.68
CA PRO A 178 -5.25 28.03 0.99
C PRO A 178 -6.19 29.22 0.77
N GLY A 179 -7.41 28.96 0.31
CA GLY A 179 -8.32 30.05 0.00
C GLY A 179 -9.66 29.63 -0.60
N ASP A 180 -10.46 30.65 -0.91
CA ASP A 180 -11.72 30.49 -1.61
C ASP A 180 -11.45 30.02 -3.05
N THR A 181 -12.28 29.12 -3.53
CA THR A 181 -12.25 28.60 -4.91
C THR A 181 -13.64 28.71 -5.51
N THR A 182 -13.70 28.91 -6.82
CA THR A 182 -14.95 28.97 -7.57
C THR A 182 -14.91 27.92 -8.66
N PHE A 183 -15.81 26.94 -8.58
CA PHE A 183 -15.95 25.89 -9.57
C PHE A 183 -17.06 26.26 -10.56
N SER A 184 -16.79 26.09 -11.85
CA SER A 184 -17.83 26.18 -12.88
C SER A 184 -18.61 24.86 -12.93
N LEU A 185 -19.93 24.95 -12.81
CA LEU A 185 -20.85 23.82 -12.90
C LEU A 185 -21.24 23.55 -14.36
N PRO A 186 -21.61 22.31 -14.72
CA PRO A 186 -22.04 21.96 -16.08
C PRO A 186 -23.24 22.75 -16.62
N ASP A 187 -24.07 23.31 -15.73
CA ASP A 187 -25.22 24.14 -16.07
C ASP A 187 -24.87 25.62 -16.30
N GLY A 188 -23.57 25.96 -16.25
CA GLY A 188 -23.07 27.33 -16.36
C GLY A 188 -23.14 28.13 -15.06
N GLY A 189 -23.59 27.53 -13.96
CA GLY A 189 -23.53 28.13 -12.62
C GLY A 189 -22.11 28.13 -12.04
N THR A 190 -21.91 28.90 -10.97
CA THR A 190 -20.65 28.89 -10.22
C THR A 190 -20.90 28.45 -8.77
N GLN A 191 -20.14 27.47 -8.30
CA GLN A 191 -20.15 27.05 -6.90
C GLN A 191 -18.91 27.58 -6.19
N ARG A 192 -19.11 28.35 -5.11
CA ARG A 192 -18.02 28.75 -4.22
C ARG A 192 -17.72 27.63 -3.22
N GLY A 193 -16.45 27.32 -3.07
CA GLY A 193 -15.91 26.43 -2.05
C GLY A 193 -14.71 27.07 -1.37
N ARG A 194 -14.16 26.35 -0.40
CA ARG A 194 -12.92 26.72 0.28
C ARG A 194 -12.01 25.51 0.32
N MET A 195 -10.76 25.70 -0.09
CA MET A 195 -9.71 24.69 0.04
C MET A 195 -8.76 25.12 1.14
N ASP A 196 -8.74 24.35 2.24
CA ASP A 196 -7.88 24.62 3.39
C ASP A 196 -6.43 24.10 3.19
N SER A 197 -6.14 23.45 2.06
CA SER A 197 -4.82 22.90 1.73
C SER A 197 -4.06 23.80 0.77
N ALA A 198 -2.75 23.94 0.98
CA ALA A 198 -1.86 24.58 0.02
C ALA A 198 -1.52 23.62 -1.12
N VAL A 199 -1.27 24.16 -2.31
CA VAL A 199 -0.90 23.37 -3.49
C VAL A 199 0.41 23.89 -4.06
N GLY A 200 1.29 22.99 -4.48
CA GLY A 200 2.54 23.27 -5.17
C GLY A 200 2.59 22.56 -6.50
N THR A 201 3.19 23.18 -7.50
CA THR A 201 3.46 22.58 -8.80
C THR A 201 4.95 22.67 -9.08
N TRP A 202 5.52 21.67 -9.78
CA TRP A 202 6.93 21.69 -10.20
C TRP A 202 7.10 21.06 -11.59
N ASN A 203 7.69 21.82 -12.52
CA ASN A 203 8.02 21.45 -13.90
C ASN A 203 6.91 20.72 -14.69
N ASN A 204 5.64 20.98 -14.37
CA ASN A 204 4.48 20.25 -14.91
C ASN A 204 4.55 18.73 -14.71
N GLN A 205 5.39 18.24 -13.79
CA GLN A 205 5.60 16.82 -13.52
C GLN A 205 5.14 16.41 -12.13
N MET A 206 4.96 17.38 -11.24
CA MET A 206 4.67 17.14 -9.84
C MET A 206 3.59 18.09 -9.34
N LEU A 207 2.64 17.55 -8.58
CA LEU A 207 1.66 18.30 -7.80
C LEU A 207 1.82 17.92 -6.33
N VAL A 208 2.00 18.90 -5.45
CA VAL A 208 2.14 18.72 -4.00
C VAL A 208 0.93 19.32 -3.33
N VAL A 209 0.25 18.58 -2.46
CA VAL A 209 -0.87 19.07 -1.65
C VAL A 209 -0.46 18.97 -0.19
N GLY A 210 -0.29 20.12 0.47
CA GLY A 210 0.18 20.23 1.84
C GLY A 210 -0.81 20.95 2.75
N ARG A 211 -0.58 20.85 4.06
CA ARG A 211 -1.42 21.54 5.07
C ARG A 211 -1.15 23.05 5.13
N SER A 212 0.04 23.49 4.72
CA SER A 212 0.42 24.90 4.72
C SER A 212 1.28 25.24 3.49
N PRO A 213 1.35 26.52 3.09
CA PRO A 213 2.27 26.96 2.05
C PRO A 213 3.72 26.59 2.37
N ASP A 214 4.11 26.66 3.64
CA ASP A 214 5.48 26.36 4.06
C ASP A 214 5.80 24.86 3.92
N SER A 215 4.85 23.96 4.24
CA SER A 215 5.08 22.52 4.03
C SER A 215 5.25 22.19 2.55
N VAL A 216 4.49 22.87 1.67
CA VAL A 216 4.64 22.73 0.22
C VAL A 216 6.01 23.25 -0.23
N LYS A 217 6.43 24.43 0.23
CA LYS A 217 7.74 25.01 -0.09
C LYS A 217 8.88 24.10 0.32
N THR A 218 8.81 23.46 1.49
CA THR A 218 9.82 22.47 1.94
C THR A 218 9.97 21.32 0.94
N VAL A 219 8.85 20.73 0.48
CA VAL A 219 8.89 19.66 -0.54
C VAL A 219 9.54 20.16 -1.84
N LEU A 220 9.18 21.35 -2.30
CA LEU A 220 9.74 21.97 -3.51
C LEU A 220 11.24 22.29 -3.35
N ASP A 221 11.66 22.77 -2.18
CA ASP A 221 13.06 23.08 -1.87
C ASP A 221 13.95 21.83 -1.87
N ARG A 222 13.43 20.68 -1.41
CA ARG A 222 14.13 19.38 -1.51
C ARG A 222 14.35 18.97 -2.97
N MET A 223 13.33 19.10 -3.82
CA MET A 223 13.45 18.78 -5.25
C MET A 223 14.46 19.68 -5.96
N ASP A 224 14.45 20.98 -5.66
CA ASP A 224 15.38 21.95 -6.25
C ASP A 224 16.80 21.88 -5.67
N GLY A 225 17.05 21.07 -4.65
CA GLY A 225 18.34 21.00 -3.96
C GLY A 225 18.67 22.27 -3.18
N ARG A 226 17.67 23.10 -2.85
CA ARG A 226 17.83 24.33 -2.05
C ARG A 226 17.92 24.05 -0.56
N GLN A 227 17.47 22.87 -0.12
CA GLN A 227 17.57 22.43 1.27
C GLN A 227 18.84 21.60 1.48
N VAL A 228 19.50 21.79 2.63
CA VAL A 228 20.55 20.87 3.07
C VAL A 228 19.87 19.56 3.48
N ASP A 229 20.24 18.48 2.81
CA ASP A 229 19.73 17.14 3.10
C ASP A 229 20.11 16.71 4.53
N GLU A 230 19.19 16.86 5.49
CA GLU A 230 19.36 16.35 6.84
C GLU A 230 18.93 14.88 6.91
N GLY A 231 19.91 13.98 7.01
CA GLY A 231 19.68 12.55 7.20
C GLY A 231 19.63 11.69 5.93
N PRO A 232 19.60 10.36 6.09
CA PRO A 232 19.52 9.43 4.96
C PRO A 232 18.17 9.57 4.22
N PRO A 233 18.13 9.24 2.91
CA PRO A 233 16.86 9.11 2.20
C PRO A 233 15.93 8.13 2.91
N LEU A 234 14.64 8.45 3.00
CA LEU A 234 13.66 7.58 3.63
C LEU A 234 13.43 6.29 2.81
N LEU A 235 13.49 6.38 1.48
CA LEU A 235 13.46 5.26 0.56
C LEU A 235 14.73 5.23 -0.29
N ASP A 236 15.42 4.08 -0.29
CA ASP A 236 16.47 3.80 -1.26
C ASP A 236 15.84 3.53 -2.62
N GLU A 237 16.55 3.85 -3.70
CA GLU A 237 16.10 3.50 -5.04
C GLU A 237 15.85 2.00 -5.15
N ASN A 238 16.69 1.13 -4.57
CA ASN A 238 16.50 -0.33 -4.60
C ASN A 238 15.26 -0.83 -3.84
N SER A 239 14.62 0.02 -3.05
CA SER A 239 13.34 -0.24 -2.37
C SER A 239 12.13 0.25 -3.17
N THR A 240 12.28 0.69 -4.43
CA THR A 240 11.15 1.09 -5.28
C THR A 240 10.63 -0.07 -6.14
N TYR A 241 10.04 -1.09 -5.51
CA TYR A 241 9.49 -2.27 -6.19
C TYR A 241 8.09 -2.65 -5.69
N GLY A 242 7.31 -3.28 -6.57
CA GLY A 242 5.88 -3.54 -6.38
C GLY A 242 4.99 -2.43 -6.96
N GLU A 243 3.69 -2.52 -6.70
CA GLU A 243 2.70 -1.48 -7.04
C GLU A 243 2.41 -0.53 -5.88
N MET A 244 2.79 -0.90 -4.66
CA MET A 244 2.82 0.02 -3.53
C MET A 244 4.04 -0.30 -2.66
N TYR A 245 4.80 0.72 -2.29
CA TYR A 245 5.97 0.56 -1.44
C TYR A 245 6.20 1.80 -0.59
N GLY A 246 6.85 1.66 0.56
CA GLY A 246 7.06 2.81 1.42
C GLY A 246 7.63 2.52 2.78
N VAL A 247 7.78 3.58 3.57
CA VAL A 247 8.06 3.50 5.00
C VAL A 247 6.91 4.14 5.76
N LEU A 248 6.41 3.44 6.77
CA LEU A 248 5.44 3.95 7.73
C LEU A 248 6.15 4.26 9.05
N ALA A 249 5.90 5.45 9.58
CA ALA A 249 6.24 5.78 10.95
C ALA A 249 5.39 4.94 11.91
N VAL A 250 6.01 4.48 12.98
CA VAL A 250 5.39 3.53 13.91
C VAL A 250 4.18 4.15 14.60
N GLU A 251 4.22 5.45 14.88
CA GLU A 251 3.13 6.21 15.47
C GLU A 251 1.89 6.25 14.55
N GLN A 252 2.11 6.31 13.23
CA GLN A 252 1.00 6.27 12.26
C GLN A 252 0.40 4.88 12.18
N LEU A 253 1.23 3.84 12.18
CA LEU A 253 0.75 2.46 12.22
C LEU A 253 -0.03 2.17 13.50
N ALA A 254 0.45 2.64 14.65
CA ALA A 254 -0.25 2.51 15.93
C ALA A 254 -1.64 3.16 15.91
N LYS A 255 -1.81 4.32 15.23
CA LYS A 255 -3.13 4.95 15.04
C LYS A 255 -4.07 4.10 14.17
N LEU A 256 -3.54 3.41 13.16
CA LEU A 256 -4.33 2.55 12.26
C LEU A 256 -4.86 1.27 12.95
N MET A 257 -4.17 0.77 13.98
CA MET A 257 -4.63 -0.42 14.73
C MET A 257 -5.93 -0.20 15.53
N GLY A 258 -6.33 1.06 15.68
CA GLY A 258 -7.57 1.44 16.35
C GLY A 258 -7.53 1.26 17.88
N PRO A 259 -8.59 1.67 18.58
CA PRO A 259 -8.62 1.70 20.05
C PRO A 259 -8.71 0.31 20.70
N ASN A 260 -8.96 -0.75 19.92
CA ASN A 260 -9.22 -2.10 20.43
C ASN A 260 -7.94 -2.89 20.74
N GLN A 261 -6.76 -2.39 20.36
CA GLN A 261 -5.47 -3.07 20.57
C GLN A 261 -4.40 -2.14 21.18
N PRO A 262 -4.70 -1.44 22.29
CA PRO A 262 -3.80 -0.40 22.82
C PRO A 262 -2.47 -0.97 23.34
N GLU A 263 -2.48 -2.19 23.87
CA GLU A 263 -1.26 -2.85 24.37
C GLU A 263 -0.30 -3.21 23.23
N LEU A 264 -0.82 -3.74 22.12
CA LEU A 264 -0.01 -4.09 20.96
C LEU A 264 0.51 -2.83 20.26
N ALA A 265 -0.33 -1.81 20.10
CA ALA A 265 0.09 -0.52 19.56
C ALA A 265 1.22 0.10 20.41
N ARG A 266 1.12 0.02 21.74
CA ARG A 266 2.17 0.50 22.65
C ARG A 266 3.46 -0.29 22.52
N ARG A 267 3.38 -1.63 22.53
CA ARG A 267 4.57 -2.49 22.33
C ARG A 267 5.24 -2.21 20.98
N LEU A 268 4.45 -1.99 19.93
CA LEU A 268 4.98 -1.65 18.63
C LEU A 268 5.74 -0.32 18.67
N MET A 269 5.17 0.73 19.29
CA MET A 269 5.84 2.02 19.48
C MET A 269 7.10 1.94 20.35
N ASP A 270 7.12 1.06 21.35
CA ASP A 270 8.26 0.92 22.27
C ASP A 270 9.46 0.19 21.61
N VAL A 271 9.21 -0.71 20.65
CA VAL A 271 10.21 -1.65 20.12
C VAL A 271 10.60 -1.35 18.66
N ALA A 272 9.64 -1.00 17.81
CA ALA A 272 9.88 -0.79 16.38
C ALA A 272 10.40 0.63 16.11
N GLN A 273 11.29 0.76 15.14
CA GLN A 273 11.77 2.04 14.64
C GLN A 273 11.02 2.51 13.41
N ASN A 274 10.78 1.59 12.47
CA ASN A 274 10.12 1.86 11.21
C ASN A 274 9.55 0.57 10.61
N VAL A 275 8.58 0.73 9.72
CA VAL A 275 7.97 -0.37 8.97
C VAL A 275 8.13 -0.10 7.48
N GLU A 276 8.89 -0.93 6.79
CA GLU A 276 9.03 -0.90 5.33
C GLU A 276 7.94 -1.78 4.72
N LEU A 277 7.16 -1.24 3.79
CA LEU A 277 6.01 -1.87 3.17
C LEU A 277 6.30 -2.11 1.69
N HIS A 278 5.94 -3.28 1.17
CA HIS A 278 5.88 -3.59 -0.25
C HIS A 278 4.64 -4.41 -0.57
N LEU A 279 4.00 -4.11 -1.70
CA LEU A 279 2.82 -4.79 -2.18
C LEU A 279 2.94 -5.02 -3.68
N ASP A 280 2.72 -6.27 -4.08
CA ASP A 280 2.73 -6.76 -5.46
C ASP A 280 1.30 -7.20 -5.81
N THR A 281 0.81 -6.76 -6.96
CA THR A 281 -0.52 -7.04 -7.52
C THR A 281 -0.43 -7.64 -8.92
N SER A 282 0.76 -8.06 -9.37
CA SER A 282 0.95 -8.65 -10.70
C SER A 282 0.22 -9.98 -10.90
N GLY A 283 -0.24 -10.61 -9.83
CA GLY A 283 -1.10 -11.79 -9.83
C GLY A 283 -1.99 -11.80 -8.59
N ASP A 284 -1.72 -12.72 -7.67
CA ASP A 284 -2.26 -12.63 -6.30
C ASP A 284 -1.73 -11.36 -5.61
N VAL A 285 -2.52 -10.77 -4.73
CA VAL A 285 -2.04 -9.64 -3.91
C VAL A 285 -1.09 -10.19 -2.86
N ALA A 286 0.15 -9.74 -2.88
CA ALA A 286 1.16 -10.15 -1.91
C ALA A 286 1.77 -8.93 -1.26
N MET A 287 1.61 -8.80 0.06
CA MET A 287 2.12 -7.71 0.87
C MET A 287 3.19 -8.22 1.84
N VAL A 288 4.28 -7.46 1.97
CA VAL A 288 5.32 -7.65 2.98
C VAL A 288 5.48 -6.35 3.75
N ALA A 289 5.27 -6.41 5.06
CA ALA A 289 5.64 -5.35 5.99
C ALA A 289 6.84 -5.82 6.82
N ASN A 290 8.00 -5.23 6.59
CA ASN A 290 9.22 -5.49 7.32
C ASN A 290 9.36 -4.52 8.48
N VAL A 291 9.21 -5.02 9.70
CA VAL A 291 9.33 -4.23 10.93
C VAL A 291 10.75 -4.37 11.46
N ARG A 292 11.43 -3.25 11.69
CA ARG A 292 12.79 -3.22 12.23
C ARG A 292 12.82 -2.58 13.61
N GLY A 293 13.66 -3.11 14.50
CA GLY A 293 13.92 -2.58 15.84
C GLY A 293 15.42 -2.63 16.16
N MET A 294 15.80 -2.15 17.35
CA MET A 294 17.20 -2.18 17.81
C MET A 294 17.54 -3.40 18.67
N ASP A 295 16.54 -3.97 19.34
CA ASP A 295 16.70 -5.02 20.35
C ASP A 295 16.11 -6.34 19.82
N GLU A 296 16.96 -7.33 19.62
CA GLU A 296 16.60 -8.64 19.06
C GLU A 296 15.65 -9.43 19.98
N ASP A 297 15.83 -9.35 21.30
CA ASP A 297 14.98 -10.06 22.26
C ASP A 297 13.57 -9.45 22.25
N GLN A 298 13.48 -8.12 22.27
CA GLN A 298 12.20 -7.41 22.20
C GLN A 298 11.50 -7.63 20.85
N MET A 299 12.24 -7.63 19.74
CA MET A 299 11.70 -7.91 18.41
C MET A 299 11.22 -9.35 18.28
N THR A 300 11.95 -10.29 18.86
CA THR A 300 11.55 -11.70 18.94
C THR A 300 10.24 -11.84 19.71
N ASP A 301 10.11 -11.20 20.86
CA ASP A 301 8.89 -11.26 21.68
C ASP A 301 7.71 -10.56 21.00
N LEU A 302 7.93 -9.43 20.33
CA LEU A 302 6.92 -8.75 19.52
C LEU A 302 6.44 -9.64 18.36
N SER A 303 7.36 -10.28 17.65
CA SER A 303 7.03 -11.19 16.54
C SER A 303 6.23 -12.41 17.00
N LYS A 304 6.58 -13.01 18.14
CA LYS A 304 5.84 -14.12 18.77
C LYS A 304 4.45 -13.67 19.21
N SER A 305 4.34 -12.48 19.80
CA SER A 305 3.06 -11.91 20.24
C SER A 305 2.13 -11.68 19.05
N LEU A 306 2.63 -11.13 17.94
CA LEU A 306 1.88 -10.94 16.71
C LEU A 306 1.48 -12.26 16.06
N GLY A 307 2.40 -13.23 15.96
CA GLY A 307 2.09 -14.56 15.45
C GLY A 307 1.03 -15.30 16.28
N GLY A 308 1.09 -15.16 17.61
CA GLY A 308 0.06 -15.67 18.52
C GLY A 308 -1.29 -14.99 18.31
N ALA A 309 -1.30 -13.66 18.17
CA ALA A 309 -2.52 -12.89 17.91
C ALA A 309 -3.19 -13.29 16.57
N LEU A 310 -2.42 -13.45 15.50
CA LEU A 310 -2.93 -13.94 14.21
C LEU A 310 -3.50 -15.35 14.31
N SER A 311 -2.83 -16.23 15.06
CA SER A 311 -3.31 -17.60 15.29
C SER A 311 -4.63 -17.62 16.06
N MET A 312 -4.77 -16.77 17.09
CA MET A 312 -6.02 -16.62 17.84
C MET A 312 -7.14 -16.01 16.98
N ALA A 313 -6.82 -14.99 16.17
CA ALA A 313 -7.77 -14.38 15.25
C ALA A 313 -8.32 -15.41 14.25
N ARG A 314 -7.46 -16.28 13.72
CA ARG A 314 -7.85 -17.38 12.82
C ARG A 314 -8.80 -18.35 13.52
N MET A 315 -8.45 -18.82 14.72
CA MET A 315 -9.28 -19.74 15.50
C MET A 315 -10.65 -19.13 15.82
N LYS A 316 -10.68 -17.84 16.17
CA LYS A 316 -11.92 -17.09 16.41
C LYS A 316 -12.77 -17.00 15.15
N ALA A 317 -12.16 -16.67 14.00
CA ALA A 317 -12.86 -16.61 12.72
C ALA A 317 -13.51 -17.96 12.36
N GLN A 318 -12.79 -19.06 12.54
CA GLN A 318 -13.33 -20.42 12.34
C GLN A 318 -14.48 -20.73 13.30
N THR A 319 -14.33 -20.41 14.59
CA THR A 319 -15.36 -20.67 15.61
C THR A 319 -16.63 -19.85 15.38
N GLU A 320 -16.49 -18.62 14.85
CA GLU A 320 -17.61 -17.73 14.52
C GLU A 320 -18.22 -18.01 13.13
N GLY A 321 -17.75 -19.03 12.40
CA GLY A 321 -18.24 -19.35 11.05
C GLY A 321 -17.88 -18.30 10.00
N LYS A 322 -16.83 -17.51 10.23
CA LYS A 322 -16.31 -16.49 9.29
C LYS A 322 -15.25 -17.13 8.40
N GLU A 323 -15.69 -17.97 7.48
CA GLU A 323 -14.81 -18.77 6.61
C GLU A 323 -13.87 -17.90 5.77
N ASP A 324 -14.37 -16.81 5.16
CA ASP A 324 -13.55 -15.87 4.37
C ASP A 324 -12.42 -15.26 5.18
N LEU A 325 -12.72 -14.84 6.42
CA LEU A 325 -11.71 -14.24 7.30
C LEU A 325 -10.69 -15.27 7.77
N ALA A 326 -11.13 -16.49 8.08
CA ALA A 326 -10.23 -17.57 8.43
C ALA A 326 -9.29 -17.88 7.27
N GLN A 327 -9.81 -17.94 6.04
CA GLN A 327 -9.03 -18.16 4.83
C GLN A 327 -8.03 -17.03 4.57
N LEU A 328 -8.41 -15.76 4.75
CA LEU A 328 -7.47 -14.64 4.65
C LEU A 328 -6.34 -14.73 5.68
N LEU A 329 -6.66 -15.15 6.90
CA LEU A 329 -5.67 -15.32 7.97
C LEU A 329 -4.76 -16.54 7.74
N ASP A 330 -5.14 -17.51 6.91
CA ASP A 330 -4.25 -18.61 6.49
C ASP A 330 -3.07 -18.12 5.64
N PHE A 331 -3.25 -16.96 5.00
CA PHE A 331 -2.23 -16.31 4.18
C PHE A 331 -1.42 -15.24 4.93
N ALA A 332 -1.69 -15.06 6.23
CA ALA A 332 -0.94 -14.15 7.08
C ALA A 332 0.17 -14.91 7.85
N LYS A 333 1.42 -14.47 7.74
CA LYS A 333 2.57 -15.11 8.41
C LYS A 333 3.51 -14.07 9.00
N VAL A 334 4.09 -14.39 10.15
CA VAL A 334 5.16 -13.61 10.77
C VAL A 334 6.45 -14.42 10.70
N ARG A 335 7.49 -13.84 10.11
CA ARG A 335 8.82 -14.45 9.99
C ARG A 335 9.86 -13.61 10.75
N PRO A 336 10.30 -14.04 11.93
CA PRO A 336 11.38 -13.36 12.65
C PRO A 336 12.71 -13.47 11.91
N ASP A 337 13.54 -12.43 12.00
CA ASP A 337 14.85 -12.32 11.37
C ASP A 337 15.74 -11.36 12.20
N GLY A 338 16.29 -11.87 13.31
CA GLY A 338 17.13 -11.11 14.25
C GLY A 338 16.42 -9.85 14.79
N THR A 339 17.00 -8.68 14.50
CA THR A 339 16.44 -7.37 14.88
C THR A 339 15.27 -6.90 14.00
N SER A 340 14.72 -7.79 13.17
CA SER A 340 13.58 -7.50 12.31
C SER A 340 12.60 -8.68 12.26
N PHE A 341 11.40 -8.43 11.76
CA PHE A 341 10.51 -9.50 11.32
C PHE A 341 9.69 -9.06 10.12
N LYS A 342 9.31 -10.02 9.28
CA LYS A 342 8.42 -9.80 8.14
C LYS A 342 7.02 -10.25 8.48
N LEU A 343 6.05 -9.37 8.31
CA LEU A 343 4.64 -9.70 8.22
C LEU A 343 4.29 -9.87 6.75
N GLU A 344 4.01 -11.10 6.36
CA GLU A 344 3.57 -11.48 5.01
C GLU A 344 2.06 -11.65 5.02
N LEU A 345 1.36 -11.02 4.07
CA LEU A 345 -0.07 -11.20 3.84
C LEU A 345 -0.29 -11.44 2.36
N ALA A 346 -0.97 -12.54 2.01
CA ALA A 346 -1.39 -12.76 0.63
C ALA A 346 -2.92 -12.85 0.51
N VAL A 347 -3.45 -12.38 -0.61
CA VAL A 347 -4.87 -12.53 -0.97
C VAL A 347 -4.94 -13.07 -2.39
N PRO A 348 -5.49 -14.28 -2.59
CA PRO A 348 -5.66 -14.84 -3.92
C PRO A 348 -6.51 -13.94 -4.80
N LEU A 349 -6.11 -13.77 -6.06
CA LEU A 349 -6.85 -12.94 -7.02
C LEU A 349 -8.30 -13.44 -7.19
N SER A 350 -8.51 -14.75 -7.14
CA SER A 350 -9.86 -15.35 -7.25
C SER A 350 -10.81 -14.88 -6.14
N ALA A 351 -10.30 -14.74 -4.92
CA ALA A 351 -11.09 -14.23 -3.80
C ALA A 351 -11.47 -12.76 -4.01
N LEU A 352 -10.57 -11.95 -4.56
CA LEU A 352 -10.87 -10.56 -4.92
C LEU A 352 -11.88 -10.47 -6.06
N GLN A 353 -11.76 -11.31 -7.09
CA GLN A 353 -12.68 -11.35 -8.22
C GLN A 353 -14.11 -11.69 -7.78
N GLU A 354 -14.27 -12.63 -6.86
CA GLU A 354 -15.58 -12.98 -6.30
C GLU A 354 -16.18 -11.81 -5.52
N GLN A 355 -15.39 -11.15 -4.67
CA GLN A 355 -15.84 -10.00 -3.87
C GLN A 355 -16.18 -8.77 -4.72
N PHE A 356 -15.51 -8.56 -5.86
CA PHE A 356 -15.74 -7.42 -6.75
C PHE A 356 -16.61 -7.73 -7.97
N ALA A 357 -17.16 -8.95 -8.08
CA ALA A 357 -17.97 -9.36 -9.23
C ALA A 357 -19.16 -8.41 -9.49
N TRP A 358 -19.79 -7.91 -8.41
CA TRP A 358 -20.92 -6.99 -8.47
C TRP A 358 -20.59 -5.67 -9.19
N CYS A 359 -19.36 -5.14 -9.04
CA CYS A 359 -18.94 -3.90 -9.70
C CYS A 359 -19.00 -4.03 -11.23
N ARG A 360 -18.53 -5.18 -11.74
CA ARG A 360 -18.53 -5.48 -13.18
C ARG A 360 -19.95 -5.60 -13.73
N GLU A 361 -20.84 -6.25 -12.99
CA GLU A 361 -22.24 -6.40 -13.37
C GLU A 361 -22.95 -5.03 -13.44
N GLU A 362 -22.73 -4.16 -12.45
CA GLU A 362 -23.28 -2.80 -12.43
C GLU A 362 -22.77 -1.96 -13.59
N ARG A 363 -21.47 -2.00 -13.86
CA ARG A 363 -20.85 -1.29 -14.99
C ARG A 363 -21.47 -1.73 -16.32
N GLN A 364 -21.57 -3.02 -16.58
CA GLN A 364 -22.18 -3.55 -17.80
C GLN A 364 -23.65 -3.14 -17.94
N ALA A 365 -24.39 -3.10 -16.84
CA ALA A 365 -25.78 -2.63 -16.83
C ALA A 365 -25.87 -1.13 -17.15
N ALA A 366 -24.95 -0.30 -16.63
CA ALA A 366 -24.87 1.13 -16.93
C ALA A 366 -24.51 1.39 -18.40
N GLU A 367 -23.52 0.68 -18.95
CA GLU A 367 -23.13 0.78 -20.36
C GLU A 367 -24.28 0.39 -21.30
N ARG A 368 -25.01 -0.69 -20.99
CA ARG A 368 -26.21 -1.08 -21.77
C ARG A 368 -27.31 -0.04 -21.75
N LYS A 369 -27.53 0.65 -20.62
CA LYS A 369 -28.49 1.75 -20.52
C LYS A 369 -28.08 2.96 -21.36
N GLN A 370 -26.78 3.25 -21.46
CA GLN A 370 -26.26 4.35 -22.27
C GLN A 370 -26.28 4.03 -23.78
N ALA A 371 -26.13 2.75 -24.15
CA ALA A 371 -26.18 2.30 -25.54
C ALA A 371 -27.60 2.07 -26.08
N ALA A 372 -28.63 2.14 -25.22
CA ALA A 372 -30.02 2.03 -25.64
C ALA A 372 -30.48 3.34 -26.32
N PRO A 373 -31.04 3.27 -27.55
CA PRO A 373 -31.35 4.44 -28.37
C PRO A 373 -32.49 5.32 -27.86
#